data_AF-A0A963JWT7-F1
#
_entry.id   AF-A0A963JWT7-F1
#
_cell.length_a   1.000
_cell.length_b   1.000
_cell.length_c   1.000
_cell.angle_alpha   90.00
_cell.angle_beta   90.00
_cell.angle_gamma   90.00
#
_symmetry.space_group_name_H-M   'P 1'
#
loop_
_entity.id
_entity.type
_entity.pdbx_description
1 polymer ?
#
loop_
_entity_poly.entity_id
_entity_poly.type
_entity_poly.pdbx_seq_one_letter_code
_entity_poly.pdbx_strand_id
1 'polypeptide(L)'
;AEIVGLLKTGSAFYAPAASAIAMAESFLKDKKRVLPCAAQLSGQYGVDGLYVGVPVVIGAGGVERIVEIELDPAERAAFDKSVAAVKGLCDAVQL
;
A
#
# COMPACT_ATOMS: atom_id res chain seq x y z
N ALA A 1 -6.77 2.26 15.06
CA ALA A 1 -7.88 2.48 16.03
C ALA A 1 -7.54 3.52 17.10
N GLU A 2 -6.26 3.75 17.41
CA GLU A 2 -5.84 4.62 18.52
C GLU A 2 -6.23 6.11 18.36
N ILE A 3 -5.91 6.74 17.23
CA ILE A 3 -6.25 8.17 16.99
C ILE A 3 -7.76 8.42 16.93
N VAL A 4 -8.53 7.46 16.38
CA VAL A 4 -10.00 7.53 16.33
C VAL A 4 -10.59 7.44 17.75
N GLY A 5 -10.03 6.59 18.60
CA GLY A 5 -10.43 6.48 20.01
C GLY A 5 -10.14 7.75 20.82
N LEU A 6 -9.03 8.44 20.51
CA LEU A 6 -8.65 9.69 21.17
C LEU A 6 -9.46 10.90 20.67
N LEU A 7 -9.73 10.99 19.35
CA LEU A 7 -10.47 12.10 18.74
C LEU A 7 -11.99 11.97 18.87
N LYS A 8 -12.51 10.77 19.14
CA LYS A 8 -13.93 10.40 19.33
C LYS A 8 -14.86 10.65 18.14
N THR A 9 -14.86 11.85 17.58
CA THR A 9 -15.74 12.29 16.48
C THR A 9 -15.00 12.51 15.15
N GLY A 10 -13.72 12.13 15.05
CA GLY A 10 -12.92 12.28 13.84
C GLY A 10 -11.80 11.26 13.71
N SER A 11 -11.31 11.08 12.49
CA SER A 11 -10.12 10.28 12.17
C SER A 11 -8.86 11.14 12.13
N ALA A 12 -7.68 10.53 11.94
CA ALA A 12 -6.47 11.28 11.61
C ALA A 12 -6.66 11.99 10.25
N PHE A 13 -6.27 13.27 10.14
CA PHE A 13 -6.37 14.05 8.90
C PHE A 13 -5.05 14.68 8.46
N TYR A 14 -4.20 15.17 9.37
CA TYR A 14 -2.91 15.77 9.00
C TYR A 14 -1.93 14.76 8.37
N ALA A 15 -1.69 13.63 9.02
CA ALA A 15 -0.74 12.63 8.52
C ALA A 15 -1.22 11.96 7.21
N PRO A 16 -2.52 11.61 7.05
CA PRO A 16 -3.02 11.14 5.75
C PRO A 16 -2.89 12.18 4.64
N ALA A 17 -3.19 13.46 4.91
CA ALA A 17 -3.04 14.52 3.92
C ALA A 17 -1.57 14.69 3.47
N ALA A 18 -0.64 14.73 4.42
CA ALA A 18 0.80 14.83 4.12
C ALA A 18 1.30 13.62 3.29
N SER A 19 0.80 12.42 3.60
CA SER A 19 1.17 11.20 2.86
C SER A 19 0.64 11.23 1.42
N ALA A 20 -0.61 11.65 1.22
CA ALA A 20 -1.18 11.82 -0.12
C ALA A 20 -0.44 12.89 -0.93
N ILE A 21 -0.06 14.01 -0.30
CA ILE A 21 0.75 15.06 -0.93
C ILE A 21 2.12 14.50 -1.34
N ALA A 22 2.78 13.70 -0.50
CA ALA A 22 4.07 13.11 -0.83
C ALA A 22 4.00 12.16 -2.05
N MET A 23 2.90 11.40 -2.19
CA MET A 23 2.64 10.58 -3.38
C MET A 23 2.40 11.46 -4.61
N ALA A 24 1.51 12.45 -4.51
CA ALA A 24 1.18 13.36 -5.60
C ALA A 24 2.40 14.15 -6.09
N GLU A 25 3.22 14.67 -5.18
CA GLU A 25 4.47 15.35 -5.54
C GLU A 25 5.46 14.44 -6.24
N SER A 26 5.52 13.16 -5.86
CA SER A 26 6.45 12.20 -6.47
C SER A 26 6.06 11.93 -7.92
N PHE A 27 4.76 11.85 -8.20
CA PHE A 27 4.21 11.78 -9.55
C PHE A 27 4.44 13.07 -10.35
N LEU A 28 3.99 14.21 -9.83
CA LEU A 28 4.01 15.50 -10.54
C LEU A 28 5.41 16.01 -10.85
N LYS A 29 6.40 15.71 -9.99
CA LYS A 29 7.78 16.20 -10.12
C LYS A 29 8.76 15.11 -10.56
N ASP A 30 8.25 13.96 -11.01
CA ASP A 30 9.06 12.78 -11.39
C ASP A 30 10.17 12.46 -10.39
N LYS A 31 9.85 12.45 -9.09
CA LYS A 31 10.88 12.31 -8.04
C LYS A 31 11.49 10.91 -7.99
N LYS A 32 10.84 9.92 -8.63
CA LYS A 32 11.21 8.49 -8.59
C LYS A 32 11.42 8.00 -7.17
N ARG A 33 10.53 8.45 -6.27
CA ARG A 33 10.66 8.21 -4.83
C ARG A 33 10.15 6.81 -4.50
N VAL A 34 10.88 6.11 -3.63
CA VAL A 34 10.41 4.86 -3.02
C VAL A 34 9.45 5.20 -1.89
N LEU A 35 8.20 4.78 -2.00
CA LEU A 35 7.14 4.97 -1.00
C LEU A 35 6.38 3.67 -0.79
N PRO A 36 5.99 3.32 0.45
CA PRO A 36 5.07 2.21 0.69
C PRO A 36 3.66 2.64 0.26
N CYS A 37 3.10 2.00 -0.77
CA CYS A 37 1.77 2.32 -1.29
C CYS A 37 1.03 1.03 -1.68
N ALA A 38 -0.31 1.10 -1.70
CA ALA A 38 -1.11 0.03 -2.27
C ALA A 38 -0.92 0.03 -3.80
N ALA A 39 -0.35 -1.05 -4.33
CA ALA A 39 -0.12 -1.22 -5.76
C ALA A 39 -0.65 -2.56 -6.23
N GLN A 40 -1.09 -2.63 -7.49
CA GLN A 40 -1.56 -3.85 -8.10
C GLN A 40 -0.38 -4.79 -8.31
N LEU A 41 -0.43 -5.96 -7.67
CA LEU A 41 0.56 -7.00 -7.87
C LEU A 41 0.16 -7.83 -9.09
N SER A 42 1.14 -8.16 -9.92
CA SER A 42 1.02 -8.94 -11.16
C SER A 42 1.98 -10.12 -11.17
N GLY A 43 2.24 -10.72 -10.01
CA GLY A 43 3.19 -11.82 -9.77
C GLY A 43 4.22 -11.54 -8.66
N GLN A 44 4.40 -10.29 -8.26
CA GLN A 44 5.34 -9.95 -7.18
C GLN A 44 4.92 -10.59 -5.86
N TYR A 45 5.89 -11.03 -5.07
CA TYR A 45 5.65 -11.77 -3.83
C TYR A 45 4.78 -13.05 -4.01
N GLY A 46 4.62 -13.54 -5.26
CA GLY A 46 3.74 -14.65 -5.60
C GLY A 46 2.24 -14.30 -5.61
N VAL A 47 1.90 -13.01 -5.68
CA VAL A 47 0.52 -12.51 -5.68
C VAL A 47 0.21 -11.84 -7.01
N ASP A 48 -0.95 -12.17 -7.59
CA ASP A 48 -1.42 -11.63 -8.87
C ASP A 48 -2.87 -11.16 -8.76
N GLY A 49 -3.19 -10.04 -9.40
CA GLY A 49 -4.53 -9.47 -9.49
C GLY A 49 -5.03 -8.75 -8.23
N LEU A 50 -4.16 -8.45 -7.25
CA LEU A 50 -4.57 -7.84 -5.98
C LEU A 50 -3.79 -6.56 -5.67
N TYR A 51 -4.47 -5.54 -5.12
CA TYR A 51 -3.81 -4.36 -4.57
C TYR A 51 -3.35 -4.62 -3.14
N VAL A 52 -2.04 -4.54 -2.92
CA VAL A 52 -1.42 -4.78 -1.61
C VAL A 52 -0.41 -3.68 -1.31
N GLY A 53 -0.25 -3.34 -0.03
CA GLY A 53 0.73 -2.36 0.42
C GLY A 53 2.15 -2.91 0.24
N VAL A 54 2.89 -2.38 -0.73
CA VAL A 54 4.27 -2.77 -1.03
C VAL A 54 5.14 -1.53 -1.31
N PRO A 55 6.47 -1.62 -1.18
CA PRO A 55 7.35 -0.54 -1.57
C PRO A 55 7.32 -0.34 -3.09
N VAL A 56 7.01 0.86 -3.55
CA VAL A 56 6.94 1.20 -4.96
C VAL A 56 7.74 2.44 -5.29
N VAL A 57 8.24 2.50 -6.53
CA VAL A 57 8.82 3.71 -7.12
C VAL A 57 7.70 4.47 -7.81
N ILE A 58 7.45 5.70 -7.35
CA ILE A 58 6.51 6.62 -7.99
C ILE A 58 7.27 7.69 -8.75
N GLY A 59 7.03 7.77 -10.06
CA GLY A 59 7.54 8.80 -10.97
C GLY A 59 6.43 9.33 -11.87
N ALA A 60 6.79 10.00 -12.97
CA ALA A 60 5.83 10.58 -13.91
C ALA A 60 4.92 9.53 -14.58
N GLY A 61 5.36 8.27 -14.64
CA GLY A 61 4.55 7.14 -15.13
C GLY A 61 3.54 6.59 -14.12
N GLY A 62 3.44 7.16 -12.92
CA GLY A 62 2.68 6.58 -11.81
C GLY A 62 3.54 5.59 -11.03
N VAL A 63 3.01 4.38 -10.80
CA VAL A 63 3.78 3.29 -10.19
C VAL A 63 4.68 2.68 -11.27
N GLU A 64 5.94 3.09 -11.31
CA GLU A 64 6.90 2.67 -12.35
C GLU A 64 7.55 1.33 -12.04
N ARG A 65 7.68 0.99 -10.74
CA ARG A 65 8.31 -0.25 -10.30
C ARG A 65 7.83 -0.64 -8.91
N ILE A 66 7.60 -1.94 -8.70
CA ILE A 66 7.45 -2.54 -7.38
C ILE A 66 8.82 -3.04 -6.93
N VAL A 67 9.24 -2.67 -5.72
CA VAL A 67 10.51 -3.12 -5.15
C VAL A 67 10.23 -4.36 -4.31
N GLU A 68 10.70 -5.51 -4.79
CA GLU A 68 10.67 -6.76 -4.04
C GLU A 68 11.83 -6.80 -3.06
N ILE A 69 11.50 -7.04 -1.79
CA ILE A 69 12.47 -7.27 -0.73
C ILE A 69 12.40 -8.72 -0.30
N GLU A 70 13.53 -9.27 0.13
CA GLU A 70 13.56 -10.57 0.76
C GLU A 70 12.86 -10.47 2.11
N LEU A 71 11.84 -11.32 2.31
CA LEU A 71 11.12 -11.46 3.56
C LEU A 71 11.62 -12.71 4.25
N ASP A 72 11.86 -12.62 5.56
CA ASP A 72 12.12 -13.82 6.35
C ASP A 72 10.86 -14.71 6.44
N PRO A 73 10.98 -15.98 6.91
CA PRO A 73 9.83 -16.88 6.98
C PRO A 73 8.65 -16.37 7.83
N ALA A 74 8.91 -15.60 8.89
CA ALA A 74 7.87 -15.05 9.76
C ALA A 74 7.18 -13.84 9.10
N GLU A 75 7.96 -12.95 8.47
CA GLU A 75 7.46 -11.82 7.69
C GLU A 75 6.64 -12.29 6.49
N ARG A 76 7.11 -13.33 5.79
CA ARG A 76 6.37 -13.96 4.69
C ARG A 76 5.03 -14.51 5.16
N ALA A 77 4.99 -15.23 6.27
CA ALA A 77 3.75 -15.74 6.84
C ALA A 77 2.79 -14.61 7.24
N ALA A 78 3.31 -13.51 7.79
CA ALA A 78 2.51 -12.33 8.13
C ALA A 78 1.97 -11.61 6.89
N PHE A 79 2.78 -11.50 5.83
CA PHE A 79 2.39 -10.94 4.55
C PHE A 79 1.29 -11.77 3.89
N ASP A 80 1.47 -13.09 3.79
CA ASP A 80 0.49 -14.01 3.21
C ASP A 80 -0.85 -13.97 3.96
N LYS A 81 -0.82 -13.84 5.30
CA LYS A 81 -2.01 -13.62 6.12
C LYS A 81 -2.72 -12.31 5.79
N SER A 82 -1.96 -11.23 5.57
CA SER A 82 -2.51 -9.93 5.18
C SER A 82 -3.17 -10.00 3.80
N VAL A 83 -2.50 -10.63 2.83
CA VAL A 83 -3.02 -10.86 1.47
C VAL A 83 -4.34 -11.64 1.52
N ALA A 84 -4.41 -12.69 2.32
CA ALA A 84 -5.64 -13.48 2.48
C ALA A 84 -6.81 -12.65 3.04
N ALA A 85 -6.54 -11.74 3.98
CA ALA A 85 -7.57 -10.84 4.52
C ALA A 85 -8.09 -9.86 3.46
N VAL A 86 -7.21 -9.29 2.64
CA VAL A 86 -7.60 -8.39 1.53
C VAL A 86 -8.44 -9.16 0.51
N LYS A 87 -8.00 -10.37 0.13
CA LYS A 87 -8.76 -11.23 -0.80
C LYS A 87 -10.17 -11.53 -0.27
N GLY A 88 -10.28 -11.95 1.00
CA GLY A 88 -11.58 -12.21 1.62
C GLY A 88 -12.49 -10.98 1.65
N LEU A 89 -11.93 -9.78 1.84
CA LEU A 89 -12.69 -8.53 1.76
C LEU A 89 -13.17 -8.25 0.34
N CYS A 90 -12.31 -8.42 -0.67
CA CYS A 90 -12.70 -8.24 -2.08
C CYS A 90 -13.82 -9.21 -2.49
N ASP A 91 -13.72 -10.49 -2.08
CA ASP A 91 -14.73 -11.50 -2.36
C ASP A 91 -16.09 -11.15 -1.71
N ALA A 92 -16.07 -10.58 -0.50
CA ALA A 92 -17.28 -10.18 0.23
C ALA A 92 -17.99 -8.96 -0.39
N VAL A 93 -17.29 -8.13 -1.16
CA VAL A 93 -17.83 -6.89 -1.73
C VAL A 93 -18.71 -7.14 -2.97
N GLN A 94 -18.84 -8.40 -3.47
CA GLN A 94 -19.69 -8.78 -4.60
C GLN A 94 -19.68 -7.74 -5.74
N LEU A 95 -18.51 -7.55 -6.37
CA LEU A 95 -18.42 -6.84 -7.65
C LEU A 95 -18.75 -7.78 -8.81
#